data_AF-A0A9W4QZ39-F1
#
_entry.id   AF-A0A9W4QZ39-F1
#
_cell.length_a   1.000
_cell.length_b   1.000
_cell.length_c   1.000
_cell.angle_alpha   90.00
_cell.angle_beta   90.00
_cell.angle_gamma   90.00
#
_symmetry.space_group_name_H-M   'P 1'
#
loop_
_entity.id
_entity.type
_entity.pdbx_description
1 polymer ?
#
loop_
_entity_poly.entity_id
_entity_poly.type
_entity_poly.pdbx_seq_one_letter_code
_entity_poly.pdbx_strand_id
1 'polypeptide(L)' 'MNKALLALIVAPFFVLSAANAVANDATDASAETIQEFTEMCVSWAKEDDVSNEELYNYVLKCVNDELISEGYNKVTAVKI' A
#
# COMPACT_ATOMS: atom_id res chain seq x y z
N MET A 1 11.28 -35.42 -54.37
CA MET A 1 11.52 -35.34 -52.92
C MET A 1 12.66 -34.35 -52.68
N ASN A 2 12.35 -33.11 -52.34
CA ASN A 2 13.35 -32.14 -51.88
C ASN A 2 13.27 -32.05 -50.37
N LYS A 3 14.32 -32.52 -49.71
CA LYS A 3 14.55 -32.33 -48.28
C LYS A 3 15.19 -30.95 -48.10
N ALA A 4 14.42 -30.00 -47.58
CA ALA A 4 14.98 -28.83 -46.90
C ALA A 4 13.96 -28.41 -45.84
N LEU A 5 14.24 -28.81 -44.60
CA LEU A 5 13.61 -28.27 -43.41
C LEU A 5 13.79 -26.75 -43.43
N LEU A 6 12.70 -26.00 -43.59
CA LEU A 6 12.67 -24.59 -43.20
C LEU A 6 12.48 -24.57 -41.68
N ALA A 7 13.59 -24.48 -40.96
CA ALA A 7 13.61 -24.37 -39.51
C ALA A 7 12.88 -23.10 -39.08
N LEU A 8 11.81 -23.29 -38.30
CA LEU A 8 11.18 -22.25 -37.48
C LEU A 8 12.21 -21.72 -36.49
N ILE A 9 12.82 -20.57 -36.78
CA ILE A 9 13.59 -19.82 -35.77
C ILE A 9 12.60 -18.84 -35.14
N VAL A 10 11.84 -19.34 -34.17
CA VAL A 10 11.13 -18.50 -33.21
C VAL A 10 12.21 -17.95 -32.28
N ALA A 11 12.66 -16.72 -32.53
CA ALA A 11 13.59 -16.04 -31.63
C ALA A 11 12.86 -15.74 -30.31
N PRO A 12 13.33 -16.24 -29.16
CA PRO A 12 12.79 -15.80 -27.89
C PRO A 12 13.27 -14.38 -27.63
N PHE A 13 12.36 -13.41 -27.75
CA PHE A 13 12.55 -12.09 -27.13
C PHE A 13 12.59 -12.31 -25.62
N PHE A 14 13.79 -12.44 -25.07
CA PHE A 14 14.01 -12.32 -23.64
C PHE A 14 13.72 -10.87 -23.25
N VAL A 15 12.48 -10.61 -22.84
CA VAL A 15 12.11 -9.38 -22.16
C VAL A 15 12.76 -9.44 -20.79
N LEU A 16 13.89 -8.75 -20.61
CA LEU A 16 14.40 -8.46 -19.27
C LEU A 16 13.46 -7.44 -18.64
N SER A 17 12.45 -7.92 -17.93
CA SER A 17 11.74 -7.12 -16.94
C SER A 17 12.72 -6.87 -15.79
N ALA A 18 13.39 -5.72 -15.81
CA ALA A 18 14.08 -5.24 -14.62
C ALA A 18 13.02 -5.03 -13.55
N ALA A 19 12.91 -5.98 -12.61
CA ALA A 19 12.16 -5.78 -11.39
C ALA A 19 12.88 -4.66 -10.64
N ASN A 20 12.35 -3.44 -10.71
CA ASN A 20 12.75 -2.37 -9.81
C ASN A 20 12.34 -2.83 -8.41
N ALA A 21 13.29 -3.40 -7.66
CA ALA A 21 13.14 -3.57 -6.23
C ALA A 21 13.12 -2.16 -5.64
N VAL A 22 11.92 -1.60 -5.43
CA VAL A 22 11.75 -0.46 -4.55
C VAL A 22 12.15 -0.93 -3.16
N ALA A 23 13.32 -0.48 -2.69
CA ALA A 23 13.69 -0.63 -1.30
C ALA A 23 12.62 0.10 -0.49
N ASN A 24 11.79 -0.65 0.25
CA ASN A 24 10.79 -0.09 1.14
C ASN A 24 11.48 0.39 2.41
N ASP A 25 12.22 1.49 2.30
CA ASP A 25 12.82 2.23 3.42
C ASP A 25 11.78 3.12 4.11
N ALA A 26 10.57 2.57 4.33
CA ALA A 26 9.50 3.29 5.02
C ALA A 26 9.95 3.63 6.44
N THR A 27 9.81 4.89 6.81
CA THR A 27 10.17 5.40 8.13
C THR A 27 8.94 5.47 9.04
N ASP A 28 9.17 5.54 10.34
CA ASP A 28 8.08 5.81 11.28
C ASP A 28 7.65 7.28 11.15
N ALA A 29 6.34 7.51 11.13
CA ALA A 29 5.77 8.85 11.14
C ALA A 29 6.01 9.55 12.49
N SER A 30 5.95 10.88 12.48
CA SER A 30 6.00 11.66 13.71
C SER A 30 4.72 11.44 14.54
N ALA A 31 4.80 11.67 15.85
CA ALA A 31 3.62 11.63 16.71
C ALA A 31 2.56 12.67 16.31
N GLU A 32 2.99 13.83 15.82
CA GLU A 32 2.12 14.89 15.30
C GLU A 32 1.36 14.42 14.05
N THR A 33 2.07 13.82 13.08
CA THR A 33 1.46 13.25 11.87
C THR A 33 0.43 12.16 12.21
N ILE A 34 0.76 11.25 13.13
CA ILE A 34 -0.19 10.21 13.57
C ILE A 34 -1.42 10.85 14.23
N GLN A 35 -1.24 11.92 15.01
CA GLN A 35 -2.35 12.65 15.62
C GLN A 35 -3.23 13.33 14.56
N GLU A 36 -2.65 14.02 13.60
CA GLU A 36 -3.38 14.68 12.49
C GLU A 36 -4.24 13.68 11.73
N PHE A 37 -3.68 12.53 11.34
CA PHE A 37 -4.44 11.47 10.68
C PHE A 37 -5.52 10.88 11.59
N THR A 38 -5.24 10.74 12.88
CA THR A 38 -6.23 10.23 13.84
C THR A 38 -7.43 11.18 13.95
N GLU A 39 -7.19 12.49 14.06
CA GLU A 39 -8.26 13.50 14.14
C GLU A 39 -9.09 13.54 12.84
N MET A 40 -8.44 13.46 11.68
CA MET A 40 -9.10 13.36 10.38
C MET A 40 -9.99 12.10 10.29
N CYS A 41 -9.43 10.93 10.61
CA CYS A 41 -10.15 9.65 10.57
C CYS A 41 -11.31 9.58 11.57
N VAL A 42 -11.21 10.26 12.73
CA VAL A 42 -12.34 10.40 13.67
C VAL A 42 -13.45 11.28 13.08
N SER A 43 -13.10 12.32 12.30
CA SER A 43 -14.12 13.13 11.60
C SER A 43 -14.87 12.30 10.56
N TRP A 44 -14.15 11.55 9.72
CA TRP A 44 -14.75 10.68 8.72
C TRP A 44 -15.61 9.57 9.34
N ALA A 45 -15.16 8.97 10.45
CA ALA A 45 -15.96 7.99 11.19
C ALA A 45 -17.31 8.58 11.64
N LYS A 46 -17.35 9.84 12.06
CA LYS A 46 -18.59 10.52 12.45
C LYS A 46 -19.47 10.83 11.24
N GLU A 47 -18.88 11.26 10.13
CA GLU A 47 -19.58 11.52 8.87
C GLU A 47 -20.20 10.24 8.30
N ASP A 48 -19.53 9.10 8.46
CA ASP A 48 -19.96 7.78 8.04
C ASP A 48 -20.94 7.09 9.04
N ASP A 49 -21.30 7.75 10.15
CA ASP A 49 -22.14 7.21 11.23
C ASP A 49 -21.61 5.88 11.82
N VAL A 50 -20.28 5.76 11.94
CA VAL A 50 -19.63 4.59 12.52
C VAL A 50 -19.97 4.46 14.00
N SER A 51 -20.39 3.27 14.42
CA SER A 51 -20.76 3.00 15.82
C SER A 51 -19.56 3.11 16.77
N ASN A 52 -19.81 3.44 18.04
CA ASN A 52 -18.75 3.49 19.06
C ASN A 52 -18.02 2.15 19.24
N GLU A 53 -18.70 1.03 19.01
CA GLU A 53 -18.10 -0.30 19.10
C GLU A 53 -17.08 -0.56 17.98
N GLU A 54 -17.28 0.08 16.82
CA GLU A 54 -16.44 -0.07 15.62
C GLU A 54 -15.40 1.05 15.48
N LEU A 55 -15.60 2.18 16.16
CA LEU A 55 -14.82 3.41 16.02
C LEU A 55 -13.31 3.17 16.09
N TYR A 56 -12.82 2.42 17.08
CA TYR A 56 -11.39 2.17 17.22
C TYR A 56 -10.80 1.43 16.00
N ASN A 57 -11.47 0.39 15.54
CA ASN A 57 -11.00 -0.42 14.42
C ASN A 57 -11.07 0.37 13.11
N TYR A 58 -12.12 1.16 12.92
CA TYR A 58 -12.24 2.06 11.78
C TYR A 58 -11.08 3.05 11.75
N VAL A 59 -10.84 3.76 12.86
CA VAL A 59 -9.79 4.79 12.94
C VAL A 59 -8.41 4.19 12.78
N LEU A 60 -8.11 3.06 13.43
CA LEU A 60 -6.80 2.39 13.29
C LEU A 60 -6.55 1.93 11.85
N LYS A 61 -7.57 1.45 11.15
CA LYS A 61 -7.45 1.09 9.74
C LYS A 61 -7.20 2.33 8.89
N CYS A 62 -8.02 3.37 9.05
CA CYS A 62 -7.92 4.62 8.32
C CYS A 62 -6.52 5.25 8.48
N VAL A 63 -6.03 5.40 9.72
CA VAL A 63 -4.69 5.95 9.98
C VAL A 63 -3.60 5.13 9.30
N ASN A 64 -3.70 3.81 9.32
CA ASN A 64 -2.72 2.96 8.63
C ASN A 64 -2.80 3.05 7.11
N ASP A 65 -3.98 3.30 6.54
CA ASP A 65 -4.14 3.52 5.09
C ASP A 65 -3.49 4.85 4.69
N GLU A 66 -3.67 5.92 5.48
CA GLU A 66 -3.01 7.22 5.27
C GLU A 66 -1.48 7.13 5.43
N LEU A 67 -0.99 6.45 6.48
CA LEU A 67 0.45 6.23 6.69
C LEU A 67 1.10 5.52 5.51
N ILE A 68 0.47 4.47 4.98
CA ILE A 68 0.98 3.76 3.81
C ILE A 68 0.98 4.65 2.57
N SER A 69 -0.08 5.44 2.37
CA SER A 69 -0.17 6.38 1.23
C SER A 69 0.99 7.37 1.22
N GLU A 70 1.39 7.83 2.41
CA GLU A 70 2.50 8.77 2.59
C GLU A 70 3.89 8.10 2.73
N GLY A 71 3.96 6.77 2.64
CA GLY A 71 5.23 6.02 2.67
C GLY A 71 5.78 5.74 4.07
N TYR A 72 4.95 5.82 5.11
CA TYR A 72 5.30 5.50 6.49
C TYR A 72 4.98 4.05 6.88
N ASN A 73 5.61 3.60 7.96
CA ASN A 73 5.28 2.34 8.61
C ASN A 73 3.91 2.40 9.31
N LYS A 74 3.28 1.22 9.42
CA LYS A 74 2.03 1.05 10.19
C LYS A 74 2.24 1.22 11.68
N VAL A 75 1.19 1.67 12.36
CA VAL A 75 1.09 1.68 13.83
C VAL A 75 0.18 0.56 14.31
N THR A 76 0.46 0.05 15.50
CA THR A 76 -0.36 -0.98 16.16
C THR A 76 -1.46 -0.40 17.04
N ALA A 77 -1.39 0.90 17.34
CA ALA A 77 -2.37 1.57 18.18
C ALA A 77 -2.40 3.08 17.88
N VAL A 78 -3.58 3.67 18.09
CA VAL A 78 -3.86 5.11 18.05
C VAL A 78 -4.56 5.54 19.35
N LYS A 79 -4.54 6.84 19.66
CA LYS A 79 -5.26 7.42 20.79
C LYS A 79 -6.43 8.24 20.26
N ILE A 80 -7.64 7.86 20.64
CA ILE A 80 -8.91 8.50 20.27
C ILE A 80 -9.69 8.95 21.50
#